data_AF-A0A1G2X0Y8-F1
#
_entry.id   AF-A0A1G2X0Y8-F1
#
_cell.length_a   1.000
_cell.length_b   1.000
_cell.length_c   1.000
_cell.angle_alpha   90.00
_cell.angle_beta   90.00
_cell.angle_gamma   90.00
#
_symmetry.space_group_name_H-M   'P 1'
#
loop_
_entity.id
_entity.type
_entity.pdbx_description
1 polymer ?
#
loop_
_entity_poly.entity_id
_entity_poly.type
_entity_poly.pdbx_seq_one_letter_code
_entity_poly.pdbx_strand_id
1 'polypeptide(L)'
;MIELLKLYFVQTGCGWAVLGAIIVVTVSCLGSAKGILIASSHAAGVLSEKPELFGKMLVLMALPGTQGFYGFIGAIMIAMRTGIIVGHINISPSVGIAILIIAICMGIVEYITAIMQAKAATA
;
A
#
# COMPACT_ATOMS: atom_id res chain seq x y z
N MET A 1 -14.39 -23.88 14.83
CA MET A 1 -13.11 -23.25 14.43
C MET A 1 -12.53 -23.85 13.15
N ILE A 2 -12.29 -25.17 13.08
CA ILE A 2 -11.73 -25.84 11.88
C ILE A 2 -12.60 -25.64 10.63
N GLU A 3 -13.92 -25.74 10.76
CA GLU A 3 -14.85 -25.54 9.63
C GLU A 3 -14.77 -24.13 9.05
N LEU A 4 -14.58 -23.14 9.91
CA LEU A 4 -14.44 -21.74 9.50
C LEU A 4 -13.15 -21.53 8.68
N LEU A 5 -12.03 -22.12 9.13
CA LEU A 5 -10.78 -22.09 8.39
C LEU A 5 -10.90 -22.76 7.02
N LYS A 6 -11.58 -23.91 6.95
CA LYS A 6 -11.83 -24.61 5.66
C LYS A 6 -12.68 -23.74 4.72
N LEU A 7 -13.73 -23.11 5.23
CA LEU A 7 -14.58 -22.22 4.45
C LEU A 7 -13.78 -21.06 3.83
N TYR A 8 -13.03 -20.32 4.64
CA TYR A 8 -12.31 -19.14 4.18
C TYR A 8 -11.10 -19.44 3.28
N PHE A 9 -10.33 -20.49 3.58
CA PHE A 9 -9.04 -20.72 2.92
C PHE A 9 -9.05 -21.84 1.88
N VAL A 10 -9.91 -22.85 2.04
CA VAL A 10 -9.91 -24.05 1.18
C VAL A 10 -11.09 -24.09 0.24
N GLN A 11 -12.25 -23.52 0.61
CA GLN A 11 -13.44 -23.54 -0.24
C GLN A 11 -13.64 -22.25 -1.03
N THR A 12 -13.50 -21.08 -0.39
CA THR A 12 -13.87 -19.79 -0.99
C THR A 12 -12.69 -18.92 -1.44
N GLY A 13 -11.47 -19.16 -0.97
CA GLY A 13 -10.31 -18.29 -1.24
C GLY A 13 -10.36 -16.90 -0.60
N CYS A 14 -11.46 -16.54 0.06
CA CYS A 14 -11.67 -15.25 0.70
C CYS A 14 -10.58 -14.91 1.73
N GLY A 15 -10.16 -15.90 2.53
CA GLY A 15 -9.12 -15.70 3.55
C GLY A 15 -7.80 -15.22 2.95
N TRP A 16 -7.40 -15.79 1.81
CA TRP A 16 -6.17 -15.39 1.11
C TRP A 16 -6.28 -13.98 0.50
N ALA A 17 -7.43 -13.65 -0.09
CA ALA A 17 -7.66 -12.32 -0.65
C ALA A 17 -7.64 -11.23 0.44
N VAL A 18 -8.26 -11.48 1.58
CA VAL A 18 -8.24 -10.56 2.74
C VAL A 18 -6.82 -10.36 3.25
N LEU A 19 -6.03 -11.42 3.40
CA LEU A 19 -4.62 -11.30 3.78
C LEU A 19 -3.83 -10.47 2.77
N GLY A 20 -4.06 -10.68 1.47
CA GLY A 20 -3.46 -9.87 0.42
C GLY A 20 -3.80 -8.39 0.57
N ALA A 21 -5.08 -8.05 0.72
CA ALA A 21 -5.54 -6.67 0.91
C ALA A 21 -4.90 -6.01 2.14
N ILE A 22 -4.79 -6.71 3.27
CA ILE A 22 -4.15 -6.21 4.49
C ILE A 22 -2.65 -5.98 4.26
N ILE A 23 -1.97 -6.91 3.60
CA ILE A 23 -0.53 -6.82 3.39
C ILE A 23 -0.19 -5.65 2.47
N VAL A 24 -0.85 -5.54 1.31
CA VAL A 24 -0.51 -4.49 0.33
C VAL A 24 -0.74 -3.09 0.92
N VAL A 25 -1.85 -2.86 1.61
CA VAL A 25 -2.11 -1.56 2.24
C VAL A 25 -1.13 -1.25 3.38
N THR A 26 -0.77 -2.26 4.18
CA THR A 26 0.14 -2.04 5.32
C THR A 26 1.54 -1.71 4.83
N VAL A 27 2.09 -2.53 3.93
CA VAL A 27 3.48 -2.40 3.48
C VAL A 27 3.67 -1.12 2.66
N SER A 28 2.73 -0.78 1.79
CA SER A 28 2.76 0.47 1.01
C SER A 28 2.68 1.73 1.88
N CYS A 29 1.76 1.77 2.85
CA CYS A 29 1.62 2.88 3.78
C CYS A 29 2.87 3.05 4.66
N LEU A 30 3.49 1.96 5.11
CA LEU A 30 4.78 2.02 5.83
C LEU A 30 5.89 2.61 4.95
N GLY A 31 5.91 2.26 3.67
CA GLY A 31 6.81 2.83 2.66
C GLY A 31 6.64 4.33 2.54
N SER A 32 5.40 4.77 2.30
CA SER A 32 5.05 6.18 2.18
C SER A 32 5.36 6.97 3.45
N ALA A 33 5.02 6.47 4.63
CA ALA A 33 5.32 7.14 5.89
C ALA A 33 6.84 7.37 6.05
N LYS A 34 7.65 6.36 5.73
CA LYS A 34 9.11 6.47 5.75
C LYS A 34 9.64 7.43 4.69
N GLY A 35 9.12 7.39 3.47
CA GLY A 35 9.50 8.30 2.40
C GLY A 35 9.17 9.76 2.72
N ILE A 36 7.96 10.02 3.25
CA ILE A 36 7.51 11.34 3.70
C ILE A 36 8.40 11.86 4.84
N LEU A 37 8.77 10.99 5.79
CA LEU A 37 9.69 11.37 6.87
C LEU A 37 11.03 11.85 6.30
N ILE A 38 11.63 11.08 5.38
CA ILE A 38 12.91 11.44 4.74
C ILE A 38 12.79 12.79 4.02
N ALA A 39 11.78 12.95 3.16
CA ALA A 39 11.60 14.17 2.38
C ALA A 39 11.32 15.39 3.26
N SER A 40 10.48 15.23 4.28
CA SER A 40 10.13 16.30 5.22
C SER A 40 11.32 16.76 6.06
N SER A 41 12.20 15.85 6.49
CA SER A 41 13.39 16.22 7.25
C SER A 41 14.34 17.12 6.45
N HIS A 42 14.50 16.88 5.15
CA HIS A 42 15.34 17.72 4.30
C HIS A 42 14.67 19.06 3.98
N ALA A 43 13.36 19.02 3.69
CA ALA A 43 12.58 20.24 3.46
C ALA A 43 12.58 21.18 4.67
N ALA A 44 12.58 20.66 5.91
CA ALA A 44 12.65 21.47 7.11
C ALA A 44 13.90 22.36 7.16
N GLY A 45 15.06 21.85 6.73
CA GLY A 45 16.30 22.64 6.66
C GLY A 45 16.28 23.69 5.54
N VAL A 46 15.61 23.42 4.42
CA VAL A 46 15.41 24.43 3.37
C VAL A 46 14.48 25.53 3.85
N LEU A 47 13.39 25.16 4.54
CA LEU A 47 12.35 26.08 4.99
C LEU A 47 12.76 26.94 6.18
N SER A 48 13.78 26.54 6.96
CA SER A 48 14.34 27.41 8.01
C SER A 48 15.03 28.64 7.43
N GLU A 49 15.61 28.52 6.23
CA GLU A 49 16.30 29.63 5.53
C GLU A 49 15.40 30.32 4.50
N LYS A 50 14.52 29.54 3.84
CA LYS A 50 13.69 29.99 2.70
C LYS A 50 12.21 29.60 2.89
N PRO A 51 11.49 30.20 3.85
CA PRO A 51 10.11 29.84 4.17
C PRO A 51 9.14 30.04 3.00
N GLU A 52 9.43 30.97 2.09
CA GLU A 52 8.64 31.24 0.88
C GLU A 52 8.59 30.04 -0.09
N LEU A 53 9.48 29.06 0.06
CA LEU A 53 9.49 27.85 -0.76
C LEU A 53 8.54 26.75 -0.25
N PHE A 54 7.76 26.99 0.81
CA PHE A 54 6.86 25.99 1.41
C PHE A 54 5.99 25.26 0.39
N GLY A 55 5.35 25.98 -0.54
CA GLY A 55 4.48 25.36 -1.54
C GLY A 55 5.21 24.37 -2.46
N LYS A 56 6.44 24.69 -2.87
CA LYS A 56 7.27 23.80 -3.70
C LYS A 56 7.76 22.60 -2.89
N MET A 57 8.19 22.84 -1.65
CA MET A 57 8.64 21.79 -0.74
C MET A 57 7.50 20.84 -0.39
N LEU A 58 6.26 21.33 -0.20
CA LEU A 58 5.09 20.50 0.11
C LEU A 58 4.83 19.45 -0.97
N VAL A 59 4.97 19.83 -2.24
CA VAL A 59 4.83 18.88 -3.35
C VAL A 59 5.91 17.79 -3.25
N LEU A 60 7.16 18.16 -3.06
CA LEU A 60 8.29 17.21 -2.95
C LEU A 60 8.16 16.29 -1.73
N MET A 61 7.72 16.82 -0.58
CA MET A 61 7.46 16.06 0.64
C MET A 61 6.32 15.05 0.47
N ALA A 62 5.31 15.40 -0.34
CA ALA A 62 4.13 14.55 -0.57
C ALA A 62 4.34 13.47 -1.64
N LEU A 63 5.33 13.61 -2.53
CA LEU A 63 5.60 12.64 -3.61
C LEU A 63 5.65 11.18 -3.13
N PRO A 64 6.40 10.84 -2.05
CA PRO A 64 6.46 9.46 -1.55
C PRO A 64 5.12 8.93 -1.04
N GLY A 65 4.17 9.81 -0.71
CA GLY A 65 2.82 9.47 -0.27
C GLY A 65 1.98 8.75 -1.34
N THR A 66 2.34 8.89 -2.62
CA THR A 66 1.64 8.24 -3.74
C THR A 66 1.66 6.71 -3.65
N GLN A 67 2.72 6.11 -3.12
CA GLN A 67 2.83 4.65 -3.00
C GLN A 67 1.79 4.05 -2.06
N GLY A 68 1.48 4.71 -0.95
CA GLY A 68 0.41 4.32 -0.04
C GLY A 68 -0.97 4.45 -0.68
N PHE A 69 -1.19 5.43 -1.55
CA PHE A 69 -2.43 5.52 -2.33
C PHE A 69 -2.56 4.35 -3.31
N TYR A 70 -1.49 3.93 -3.98
CA TYR A 70 -1.52 2.77 -4.87
C TYR A 70 -1.86 1.48 -4.11
N GLY A 71 -1.24 1.24 -2.95
CA GLY A 71 -1.55 0.08 -2.14
C GLY A 71 -2.95 0.11 -1.52
N PHE A 72 -3.44 1.30 -1.14
CA PHE A 72 -4.82 1.49 -0.69
C PHE A 72 -5.84 1.20 -1.80
N ILE A 73 -5.62 1.72 -3.01
CA ILE A 73 -6.45 1.42 -4.18
C ILE A 73 -6.37 -0.08 -4.51
N GLY A 74 -5.19 -0.70 -4.41
CA GLY A 74 -5.00 -2.14 -4.57
C GLY A 74 -5.87 -2.95 -3.61
N ALA A 75 -5.87 -2.61 -2.32
CA ALA A 75 -6.71 -3.25 -1.32
C ALA A 75 -8.22 -3.09 -1.60
N ILE A 76 -8.66 -1.90 -2.00
CA ILE A 76 -10.05 -1.65 -2.43
C ILE A 76 -10.40 -2.49 -3.64
N MET A 77 -9.53 -2.54 -4.64
CA MET A 77 -9.72 -3.32 -5.85
C MET A 77 -9.82 -4.82 -5.53
N ILE A 78 -8.99 -5.34 -4.63
CA ILE A 78 -9.11 -6.71 -4.14
C ILE A 78 -10.49 -6.92 -3.51
N ALA A 79 -10.90 -6.06 -2.57
CA ALA A 79 -12.17 -6.20 -1.87
C ALA A 79 -13.40 -6.12 -2.81
N MET A 80 -13.38 -5.24 -3.80
CA MET A 80 -14.43 -5.10 -4.80
C MET A 80 -14.47 -6.28 -5.77
N ARG A 81 -13.32 -6.68 -6.34
CA ARG A 81 -13.24 -7.71 -7.39
C ARG A 81 -13.47 -9.12 -6.86
N THR A 82 -13.20 -9.36 -5.58
CA THR A 82 -13.45 -10.67 -4.94
C THR A 82 -14.86 -10.80 -4.39
N GLY A 83 -15.63 -9.70 -4.34
CA GLY A 83 -17.00 -9.69 -3.83
C GLY A 83 -17.12 -9.60 -2.31
N ILE A 84 -16.01 -9.32 -1.60
CA ILE A 84 -15.99 -9.16 -0.13
C ILE A 84 -16.95 -8.05 0.32
N ILE A 85 -16.96 -6.91 -0.38
CA ILE A 85 -17.82 -5.77 -0.04
C ILE A 85 -19.30 -6.07 -0.30
N VAL A 86 -19.59 -6.79 -1.38
CA VAL A 86 -20.96 -7.08 -1.82
C VAL A 86 -21.57 -8.26 -1.05
N GLY A 87 -20.76 -9.02 -0.30
CA GLY A 87 -21.20 -10.18 0.45
C GLY A 87 -21.36 -11.45 -0.39
N HIS A 88 -20.93 -11.44 -1.65
CA HIS A 88 -20.98 -12.58 -2.56
C HIS A 88 -19.57 -12.90 -3.08
N ILE A 89 -18.86 -13.78 -2.37
CA ILE A 89 -17.49 -14.16 -2.72
C ILE A 89 -17.48 -14.90 -4.06
N ASN A 90 -16.73 -14.36 -5.03
CA ASN A 90 -16.69 -14.86 -6.39
C ASN A 90 -15.27 -15.21 -6.84
N ILE A 91 -14.54 -15.97 -6.02
CA ILE A 91 -13.19 -16.44 -6.36
C ILE A 91 -13.00 -17.89 -5.92
N SER A 92 -12.11 -18.59 -6.62
CA SER A 92 -11.61 -19.90 -6.17
C SER A 92 -10.47 -19.73 -5.15
N PRO A 93 -10.17 -20.77 -4.36
CA PRO A 93 -8.99 -20.80 -3.48
C PRO A 93 -7.67 -20.48 -4.22
N SER A 94 -7.50 -21.00 -5.43
CA SER A 94 -6.31 -20.74 -6.26
C SER A 94 -6.16 -19.27 -6.63
N VAL A 95 -7.26 -18.60 -6.98
CA VAL A 95 -7.27 -17.15 -7.26
C VAL A 95 -6.95 -16.37 -5.99
N GLY A 96 -7.48 -16.78 -4.83
CA GLY A 96 -7.15 -16.15 -3.54
C GLY A 96 -5.64 -16.17 -3.24
N ILE A 97 -4.97 -17.31 -3.44
CA ILE A 97 -3.53 -17.45 -3.26
C ILE A 97 -2.76 -16.56 -4.25
N ALA A 98 -3.18 -16.52 -5.51
CA ALA A 98 -2.56 -15.65 -6.51
C ALA A 98 -2.66 -14.16 -6.12
N ILE A 99 -3.82 -13.73 -5.61
CA ILE A 99 -4.03 -12.36 -5.10
C ILE A 99 -3.07 -12.07 -3.94
N LEU A 100 -2.91 -12.99 -2.98
CA LEU A 100 -1.98 -12.81 -1.87
C LEU A 100 -0.54 -12.60 -2.36
N ILE A 101 -0.06 -13.43 -3.28
CA ILE A 101 1.31 -13.32 -3.81
C ILE A 101 1.51 -11.99 -4.54
N ILE A 102 0.55 -11.61 -5.40
CA ILE A 102 0.59 -10.32 -6.11
C ILE A 102 0.63 -9.16 -5.12
N ALA A 103 -0.20 -9.20 -4.08
CA ALA A 103 -0.29 -8.17 -3.06
C ALA A 103 1.01 -8.02 -2.24
N ILE A 104 1.68 -9.15 -1.92
CA ILE A 104 3.00 -9.14 -1.27
C ILE A 104 4.03 -8.46 -2.18
N CYS A 105 4.12 -8.88 -3.45
CA CYS A 105 5.07 -8.30 -4.39
C CYS A 105 4.83 -6.80 -4.60
N MET A 106 3.55 -6.41 -4.78
CA MET A 106 3.14 -5.02 -4.94
C MET A 106 3.53 -4.18 -3.72
N GLY A 107 3.19 -4.63 -2.51
CA GLY A 107 3.54 -3.92 -1.28
C GLY A 107 5.05 -3.72 -1.12
N ILE A 108 5.86 -4.74 -1.40
CA ILE A 108 7.33 -4.64 -1.34
C ILE A 108 7.85 -3.59 -2.33
N VAL A 109 7.35 -3.61 -3.58
CA VAL A 109 7.74 -2.63 -4.61
C VAL A 109 7.34 -1.22 -4.18
N GLU A 110 6.13 -1.02 -3.68
CA GLU A 110 5.63 0.27 -3.18
C GLU A 110 6.48 0.78 -2.00
N TYR A 111 6.89 -0.10 -1.09
CA TYR A 111 7.77 0.26 0.02
C TYR A 111 9.14 0.75 -0.44
N ILE A 112 9.78 0.01 -1.35
CA ILE A 112 11.12 0.34 -1.85
C ILE A 112 11.06 1.62 -2.68
N THR A 113 10.09 1.72 -3.58
CA THR A 113 9.96 2.87 -4.49
C THR A 113 9.58 4.16 -3.77
N ALA A 114 8.82 4.11 -2.66
CA ALA A 114 8.56 5.29 -1.83
C ALA A 114 9.86 5.92 -1.30
N ILE A 115 10.80 5.08 -0.86
CA ILE A 115 12.10 5.52 -0.35
C ILE A 115 12.97 6.07 -1.50
N MET A 116 12.95 5.43 -2.66
CA MET A 116 13.68 5.92 -3.84
C MET A 116 13.14 7.28 -4.31
N GLN A 117 11.81 7.44 -4.31
CA GLN A 117 11.14 8.69 -4.66
C GLN A 117 11.47 9.81 -3.66
N ALA A 118 11.54 9.49 -2.36
CA ALA A 118 11.99 10.44 -1.35
C ALA A 118 13.43 10.90 -1.61
N LYS A 119 14.35 9.95 -1.87
CA LYS A 119 15.75 10.27 -2.19
C LYS A 119 15.88 11.15 -3.43
N ALA A 120 15.08 10.88 -4.47
CA ALA A 120 15.06 11.69 -5.68
C ALA A 120 14.49 13.09 -5.43
N ALA A 121 13.49 13.22 -4.55
CA ALA A 121 12.90 14.50 -4.18
C ALA A 121 13.83 15.37 -3.30
N THR A 122 14.80 14.76 -2.63
CA THR A 122 15.77 15.43 -1.75
C THR A 122 17.19 15.53 -2.32
N ALA A 123 17.41 15.05 -3.55
CA ALA A 123 18.70 15.13 -4.26
C ALA A 123 18.89 16.53 -4.86
#